data_AF-A0A0D2LJ29-F1
#
_entry.id   AF-A0A0D2LJ29-F1
#
_cell.length_a   1.000
_cell.length_b   1.000
_cell.length_c   1.000
_cell.angle_alpha   90.00
_cell.angle_beta   90.00
_cell.angle_gamma   90.00
#
_symmetry.space_group_name_H-M   'P 1'
#
loop_
_entity.id
_entity.type
_entity.pdbx_description
1 polymer ?
#
loop_
_entity_poly.entity_id
_entity_poly.type
_entity_poly.pdbx_seq_one_letter_code
_entity_poly.pdbx_strand_id
1 'polypeptide(L)'
;MQTCGAPQLRGPRARPRACSSAAAPHPSRAGAPWPTAPGSCRAATAAPSRRWTVARAAPGRNGGGDDDAAGGGAFGDKWENLLSVHHTLSSLYTPKVTLEPFKQIDHAAKRRERELREICEAGRKLGVSDEAVRANAASLESLVPGLAPNLDKMKASDWAKLLKDTSRVVATVIALRGALPSADLGAMISRQPRLLLREPGALTEDVRQVKALLSRCPNVDAILQEVPDLISPRELEQALANLRRCFPKEDAMALLQANPSILRNIGGEVDLEADPSYGEMTTAG
;
A
#
# COMPACT_ATOMS: atom_id res chain seq x y z
N MET A 1 40.98 -57.60 7.10
CA MET A 1 40.24 -57.84 8.36
C MET A 1 39.94 -56.46 8.95
N GLN A 2 38.74 -55.99 9.25
CA GLN A 2 37.40 -56.54 9.35
C GLN A 2 36.41 -55.43 8.96
N THR A 3 35.33 -55.84 8.29
CA THR A 3 34.17 -55.06 7.88
C THR A 3 33.13 -55.00 9.00
N CYS A 4 32.54 -53.84 9.29
CA CYS A 4 31.26 -53.64 10.00
C CYS A 4 30.76 -52.24 9.60
N GLY A 5 29.54 -51.96 9.16
CA GLY A 5 28.27 -52.69 9.19
C GLY A 5 27.18 -51.63 9.41
N ALA A 6 26.39 -51.33 8.38
CA ALA A 6 25.30 -50.34 8.41
C ALA A 6 24.12 -50.80 9.29
N PRO A 7 23.19 -49.88 9.60
CA PRO A 7 21.78 -50.20 9.33
C PRO A 7 21.06 -49.11 8.53
N GLN A 8 20.59 -49.48 7.34
CA GLN A 8 19.59 -48.76 6.57
C GLN A 8 18.21 -48.91 7.24
N LEU A 9 17.61 -47.80 7.65
CA LEU A 9 16.18 -47.74 7.98
C LEU A 9 15.40 -47.46 6.69
N ARG A 10 14.84 -48.53 6.11
CA ARG A 10 13.85 -48.46 5.03
C ARG A 10 12.49 -48.07 5.62
N GLY A 11 12.05 -46.84 5.36
CA GLY A 11 10.67 -46.42 5.61
C GLY A 11 9.68 -47.03 4.61
N PRO A 12 8.41 -47.24 5.01
CA PRO A 12 7.41 -47.91 4.21
C PRO A 12 6.98 -47.07 3.00
N ARG A 13 7.07 -47.67 1.80
CA ARG A 13 6.52 -47.14 0.55
C ARG A 13 4.99 -47.16 0.62
N ALA A 14 4.38 -45.99 0.81
CA ALA A 14 2.96 -45.79 0.58
C ALA A 14 2.65 -45.97 -0.92
N ARG A 15 1.72 -46.86 -1.24
CA ARG A 15 1.24 -47.15 -2.60
C ARG A 15 0.44 -45.96 -3.13
N PRO A 16 0.61 -45.52 -4.39
CA PRO A 16 -0.37 -44.64 -5.03
C PRO A 16 -1.64 -45.42 -5.31
N ARG A 17 -2.76 -44.98 -4.72
CA ARG A 17 -4.10 -45.39 -5.14
C ARG A 17 -4.35 -44.80 -6.53
N ALA A 18 -4.41 -45.68 -7.53
CA ALA A 18 -5.02 -45.39 -8.81
C ALA A 18 -6.51 -45.11 -8.58
N CYS A 19 -6.89 -43.82 -8.60
CA CYS A 19 -8.29 -43.44 -8.78
C CYS A 19 -8.61 -43.56 -10.26
N SER A 20 -9.33 -44.62 -10.59
CA SER A 20 -9.92 -44.86 -11.90
C SER A 20 -10.75 -43.67 -12.35
N SER A 21 -10.45 -43.27 -13.59
CA SER A 21 -11.32 -42.55 -14.51
C SER A 21 -12.74 -43.11 -14.47
N ALA A 22 -13.70 -42.28 -14.06
CA ALA A 22 -15.11 -42.45 -14.36
C ALA A 22 -15.55 -41.19 -15.11
N ALA A 23 -15.51 -41.30 -16.44
CA ALA A 23 -16.05 -40.32 -17.36
C ALA A 23 -17.56 -40.16 -17.11
N ALA A 24 -17.98 -38.97 -16.69
CA ALA A 24 -19.38 -38.59 -16.66
C ALA A 24 -19.81 -38.13 -18.07
N PRO A 25 -20.93 -38.62 -18.61
CA PRO A 25 -21.44 -38.20 -19.90
C PRO A 25 -22.02 -36.77 -19.85
N HIS A 26 -21.58 -35.95 -20.80
CA HIS A 26 -22.12 -34.62 -21.08
C HIS A 26 -23.62 -34.71 -21.44
N PRO A 27 -24.51 -33.93 -20.79
CA PRO A 27 -25.81 -33.65 -21.38
C PRO A 27 -25.66 -32.58 -22.46
N SER A 28 -25.77 -33.01 -23.71
CA SER A 28 -26.10 -32.16 -24.87
C SER A 28 -27.31 -31.30 -24.54
N ARG A 29 -27.09 -30.00 -24.27
CA ARG A 29 -28.18 -29.04 -24.15
C ARG A 29 -28.30 -28.27 -25.46
N ALA A 30 -29.37 -28.61 -26.16
CA ALA A 30 -29.85 -28.01 -27.39
C ALA A 30 -29.86 -26.47 -27.32
N GLY A 31 -29.53 -25.87 -28.46
CA GLY A 31 -29.59 -24.44 -28.69
C GLY A 31 -31.00 -23.90 -28.46
N ALA A 32 -31.06 -22.80 -27.72
CA ALA A 32 -32.21 -21.90 -27.73
C ALA A 32 -31.80 -20.63 -28.51
N PRO A 33 -32.58 -20.22 -29.53
CA PRO A 33 -32.32 -19.02 -30.31
C PRO A 33 -32.55 -17.76 -29.48
N TRP A 34 -31.69 -16.77 -29.73
CA TRP A 34 -31.73 -15.44 -29.13
C TRP A 34 -33.02 -14.71 -29.52
N PRO A 35 -33.82 -14.20 -28.58
CA PRO A 35 -34.89 -13.28 -28.91
C PRO A 35 -34.32 -11.88 -29.19
N THR A 36 -34.53 -11.45 -30.42
CA THR A 36 -34.40 -10.07 -30.93
C THR A 36 -35.14 -9.07 -30.05
N ALA A 37 -34.49 -7.93 -29.78
CA ALA A 37 -35.10 -6.70 -29.28
C ALA A 37 -36.25 -6.23 -30.19
N PRO A 38 -37.26 -5.52 -29.66
CA PRO A 38 -37.15 -4.05 -29.60
C PRO A 38 -37.84 -3.43 -28.38
N GLY A 39 -37.23 -2.40 -27.80
CA GLY A 39 -37.77 -1.72 -26.62
C GLY A 39 -37.26 -0.29 -26.48
N SER A 40 -37.66 0.56 -27.43
CA SER A 40 -37.57 2.02 -27.35
C SER A 40 -38.22 2.53 -26.06
N CYS A 41 -37.44 3.13 -25.17
CA CYS A 41 -37.92 3.91 -24.02
C CYS A 41 -37.13 5.21 -23.95
N ARG A 42 -37.70 6.21 -24.64
CA ARG A 42 -37.78 7.64 -24.32
C ARG A 42 -36.58 8.30 -23.61
N ALA A 43 -36.05 9.28 -24.34
CA ALA A 43 -35.28 10.41 -23.84
C ALA A 43 -35.83 10.95 -22.51
N ALA A 44 -35.03 10.84 -21.45
CA ALA A 44 -35.15 11.66 -20.26
C ALA A 44 -34.36 12.95 -20.50
N THR A 45 -35.09 14.04 -20.53
CA THR A 45 -34.66 15.42 -20.69
C THR A 45 -33.56 15.78 -19.69
N ALA A 46 -32.53 16.44 -20.21
CA ALA A 46 -31.40 16.99 -19.47
C ALA A 46 -31.85 17.83 -18.26
N ALA A 47 -31.40 17.44 -17.06
CA ALA A 47 -31.40 18.31 -15.90
C ALA A 47 -30.08 19.12 -15.86
N PRO A 48 -30.13 20.43 -15.57
CA PRO A 48 -28.99 21.32 -15.69
C PRO A 48 -27.90 20.99 -14.68
N SER A 49 -26.66 21.05 -15.18
CA SER A 49 -25.42 20.95 -14.43
C SER A 49 -25.45 21.88 -13.20
N ARG A 50 -25.33 21.29 -12.01
CA ARG A 50 -24.94 22.03 -10.81
C ARG A 50 -23.50 22.49 -11.00
N ARG A 51 -23.37 23.70 -11.50
CA ARG A 51 -22.14 24.48 -11.58
C ARG A 51 -21.65 24.71 -10.16
N TRP A 52 -20.61 23.99 -9.76
CA TRP A 52 -19.83 24.33 -8.57
C TRP A 52 -19.08 25.62 -8.87
N THR A 53 -19.67 26.75 -8.52
CA THR A 53 -18.94 28.00 -8.40
C THR A 53 -18.00 27.86 -7.20
N VAL A 54 -16.71 27.68 -7.48
CA VAL A 54 -15.65 27.87 -6.49
C VAL A 54 -15.75 29.34 -6.06
N ALA A 55 -16.34 29.58 -4.89
CA ALA A 55 -16.30 30.87 -4.25
C ALA A 55 -14.83 31.18 -3.95
N ARG A 56 -14.29 32.15 -4.70
CA ARG A 56 -12.95 32.70 -4.52
C ARG A 56 -12.93 33.35 -3.13
N ALA A 57 -12.30 32.69 -2.16
CA ALA A 57 -12.08 33.24 -0.84
C ALA A 57 -11.31 34.56 -0.98
N ALA A 58 -11.89 35.64 -0.46
CA ALA A 58 -11.24 36.94 -0.37
C ALA A 58 -9.99 36.84 0.51
N PRO A 59 -8.90 37.57 0.20
CA PRO A 59 -7.75 37.65 1.08
C PRO A 59 -8.17 38.29 2.42
N GLY A 60 -8.16 37.46 3.46
CA GLY A 60 -8.36 37.87 4.84
C GLY A 60 -7.32 38.92 5.22
N ARG A 61 -7.84 40.07 5.62
CA ARG A 61 -7.15 41.23 6.16
C ARG A 61 -6.47 40.80 7.46
N ASN A 62 -5.14 40.68 7.46
CA ASN A 62 -4.35 40.39 8.66
C ASN A 62 -4.36 41.64 9.53
N GLY A 63 -5.28 41.68 10.49
CA GLY A 63 -5.37 42.70 11.52
C GLY A 63 -4.29 42.45 12.56
N GLY A 64 -3.47 43.47 12.80
CA GLY A 64 -2.50 43.51 13.86
C GLY A 64 -3.15 43.41 15.24
N GLY A 65 -2.45 42.73 16.13
CA GLY A 65 -2.65 42.73 17.56
C GLY A 65 -1.27 42.68 18.18
N ASP A 66 -0.68 43.86 18.35
CA ASP A 66 0.31 44.14 19.37
C ASP A 66 -0.27 43.76 20.73
N ASP A 67 0.53 43.11 21.58
CA ASP A 67 0.68 43.41 23.01
C ASP A 67 1.62 42.37 23.64
N ASP A 68 2.89 42.76 23.65
CA ASP A 68 3.78 42.85 24.80
C ASP A 68 3.95 41.70 25.82
N ALA A 69 5.25 41.39 25.97
CA ALA A 69 5.99 41.21 27.22
C ALA A 69 5.83 39.89 28.00
N ALA A 70 6.88 39.06 27.99
CA ALA A 70 7.97 39.16 28.98
C ALA A 70 8.79 37.86 29.11
N GLY A 71 10.12 37.99 29.05
CA GLY A 71 11.12 37.05 29.58
C GLY A 71 11.51 35.93 28.61
N GLY A 72 12.77 35.73 28.21
CA GLY A 72 14.05 36.14 28.78
C GLY A 72 15.01 34.94 28.63
N GLY A 73 16.14 35.13 27.94
CA GLY A 73 17.18 34.10 27.74
C GLY A 73 17.61 34.00 26.27
N ALA A 74 18.34 34.98 25.73
CA ALA A 74 19.80 35.07 25.86
C ALA A 74 20.52 33.77 25.47
N PHE A 75 20.51 33.41 24.18
CA PHE A 75 21.50 32.50 23.60
C PHE A 75 21.82 32.90 22.15
N GLY A 76 22.70 33.90 22.02
CA GLY A 76 23.76 33.85 21.00
C GLY A 76 23.48 34.50 19.65
N ASP A 77 23.61 35.82 19.62
CA ASP A 77 24.10 36.60 18.48
C ASP A 77 25.34 35.95 17.86
N LYS A 78 25.23 35.29 16.69
CA LYS A 78 26.45 34.88 15.96
C LYS A 78 26.34 34.53 14.47
N TRP A 79 25.32 35.00 13.74
CA TRP A 79 25.30 34.78 12.29
C TRP A 79 24.92 35.99 11.46
N GLU A 80 24.89 37.19 12.04
CA GLU A 80 25.02 38.44 11.28
C GLU A 80 26.48 38.58 10.82
N ASN A 81 26.89 37.65 9.97
CA ASN A 81 27.96 37.81 9.03
C ASN A 81 27.40 38.76 7.95
N LEU A 82 27.31 40.05 8.34
CA LEU A 82 27.36 41.17 7.43
C LEU A 82 28.63 40.98 6.60
N LEU A 83 28.48 40.26 5.50
CA LEU A 83 29.33 40.33 4.33
C LEU A 83 29.28 41.79 3.89
N SER A 84 30.06 42.62 4.57
CA SER A 84 30.78 43.72 3.96
C SER A 84 31.45 43.12 2.74
N VAL A 85 30.76 43.21 1.60
CA VAL A 85 31.31 42.89 0.29
C VAL A 85 32.41 43.91 0.07
N HIS A 86 33.57 43.66 0.67
CA HIS A 86 34.81 44.26 0.24
C HIS A 86 34.99 43.77 -1.20
N HIS A 87 34.60 44.61 -2.14
CA HIS A 87 35.05 44.53 -3.53
C HIS A 87 36.57 44.67 -3.53
N THR A 88 37.26 43.60 -3.17
CA THR A 88 38.69 43.49 -3.37
C THR A 88 38.93 43.56 -4.88
N LEU A 89 39.97 44.29 -5.29
CA LEU A 89 40.34 44.47 -6.71
C LEU A 89 40.46 43.15 -7.48
N SER A 90 40.63 42.03 -6.78
CA SER A 90 40.56 40.66 -7.33
C SER A 90 39.23 40.34 -8.03
N SER A 91 38.11 40.94 -7.63
CA SER A 91 36.80 40.80 -8.29
C SER A 91 36.77 41.37 -9.71
N LEU A 92 37.70 42.26 -10.08
CA LEU A 92 37.80 42.81 -11.43
C LEU A 92 38.58 41.91 -12.40
N TYR A 93 39.34 40.94 -11.88
CA TYR A 93 40.18 40.05 -12.67
C TYR A 93 39.69 38.60 -12.71
N THR A 94 38.73 38.21 -11.87
CA THR A 94 38.02 36.95 -12.08
C THR A 94 37.13 37.09 -13.32
N PRO A 95 37.41 36.35 -14.41
CA PRO A 95 36.52 36.34 -15.56
C PRO A 95 35.11 36.00 -15.06
N LYS A 96 34.09 36.64 -15.63
CA LYS A 96 32.69 36.26 -15.39
C LYS A 96 32.52 34.81 -15.84
N VAL A 97 32.84 33.87 -14.98
CA VAL A 97 32.49 32.47 -15.14
C VAL A 97 30.98 32.48 -15.03
N THR A 98 30.31 32.41 -16.17
CA THR A 98 28.89 32.10 -16.23
C THR A 98 28.76 30.70 -15.63
N LEU A 99 28.59 30.65 -14.31
CA LEU A 99 28.27 29.40 -13.63
C LEU A 99 26.95 28.96 -14.23
N GLU A 100 26.95 27.82 -14.93
CA GLU A 100 25.71 27.20 -15.35
C GLU A 100 24.79 27.13 -14.12
N PRO A 101 23.53 27.56 -14.24
CA PRO A 101 22.60 27.56 -13.13
C PRO A 101 22.64 26.16 -12.50
N PHE A 102 22.92 26.10 -11.20
CA PHE A 102 23.08 24.85 -10.48
C PHE A 102 21.91 23.93 -10.82
N LYS A 103 22.19 22.82 -11.53
CA LYS A 103 21.19 21.82 -11.86
C LYS A 103 20.70 21.26 -10.53
N GLN A 104 19.51 21.71 -10.09
CA GLN A 104 18.92 21.25 -8.86
C GLN A 104 18.78 19.73 -8.97
N ILE A 105 19.57 19.02 -8.15
CA ILE A 105 19.60 17.57 -8.17
C ILE A 105 18.25 17.10 -7.65
N ASP A 106 17.47 16.48 -8.52
CA ASP A 106 16.24 15.81 -8.09
C ASP A 106 16.62 14.51 -7.34
N HIS A 107 16.72 14.62 -6.02
CA HIS A 107 17.01 13.50 -5.13
C HIS A 107 15.93 12.41 -5.21
N ALA A 108 14.67 12.77 -5.51
CA ALA A 108 13.59 11.81 -5.64
C ALA A 108 13.76 10.97 -6.92
N ALA A 109 14.11 11.59 -8.05
CA ALA A 109 14.41 10.88 -9.28
C ALA A 109 15.60 9.92 -9.11
N LYS A 110 16.70 10.38 -8.48
CA LYS A 110 17.86 9.53 -8.18
C LYS A 110 17.54 8.35 -7.26
N ARG A 111 16.65 8.55 -6.28
CA ARG A 111 16.19 7.49 -5.39
C ARG A 111 15.39 6.44 -6.17
N ARG A 112 14.42 6.87 -7.00
CA ARG A 112 13.64 5.97 -7.85
C ARG A 112 14.52 5.16 -8.80
N GLU A 113 15.55 5.77 -9.38
CA GLU A 113 16.48 5.08 -10.26
C GLU A 113 17.25 3.96 -9.53
N ARG A 114 17.69 4.23 -8.29
CA ARG A 114 18.35 3.23 -7.44
C ARG A 114 17.41 2.07 -7.11
N GLU A 115 16.20 2.38 -6.68
CA GLU A 115 15.18 1.38 -6.34
C GLU A 115 14.85 0.51 -7.56
N LEU A 116 14.66 1.12 -8.74
CA LEU A 116 14.45 0.40 -10.00
C LEU A 116 15.63 -0.50 -10.37
N ARG A 117 16.87 -0.06 -10.12
CA ARG A 117 18.07 -0.87 -10.38
C ARG A 117 18.06 -2.15 -9.55
N GLU A 118 17.79 -2.04 -8.25
CA GLU A 118 17.69 -3.21 -7.36
C GLU A 118 16.54 -4.15 -7.75
N ILE A 119 15.41 -3.60 -8.20
CA ILE A 119 14.29 -4.40 -8.73
C ILE A 119 14.67 -5.12 -10.03
N CYS A 120 15.41 -4.47 -10.93
CA CYS A 120 15.93 -5.13 -12.15
C CYS A 120 16.86 -6.29 -11.79
N GLU A 121 17.76 -6.11 -10.82
CA GLU A 121 18.64 -7.19 -10.34
C GLU A 121 17.85 -8.39 -9.80
N ALA A 122 16.77 -8.14 -9.06
CA ALA A 122 15.85 -9.19 -8.61
C ALA A 122 15.06 -9.82 -9.77
N GLY A 123 14.64 -9.02 -10.76
CA GLY A 123 13.94 -9.45 -11.97
C GLY A 123 14.78 -10.40 -12.84
N ARG A 124 16.08 -10.15 -12.98
CA ARG A 124 17.01 -11.05 -13.68
C ARG A 124 17.04 -12.45 -13.07
N LYS A 125 16.94 -12.55 -11.74
CA LYS A 125 16.85 -13.85 -11.03
C LYS A 125 15.54 -14.59 -11.33
N LEU A 126 14.49 -13.88 -11.75
CA LEU A 126 13.18 -14.43 -12.13
C LEU A 126 13.01 -14.64 -13.64
N GLY A 127 14.06 -14.35 -14.43
CA GLY A 127 14.08 -14.48 -15.89
C GLY A 127 13.40 -13.33 -16.64
N VAL A 128 13.26 -12.15 -16.04
CA VAL A 128 12.66 -10.96 -16.68
C VAL A 128 13.77 -10.00 -17.11
N SER A 129 13.67 -9.43 -18.32
CA SER A 129 14.64 -8.44 -18.81
C SER A 129 14.47 -7.08 -18.12
N ASP A 130 15.58 -6.36 -17.95
CA ASP A 130 15.60 -5.04 -17.30
C ASP A 130 14.70 -4.01 -18.02
N GLU A 131 14.61 -4.09 -19.35
CA GLU A 131 13.73 -3.25 -20.17
C GLU A 131 12.25 -3.54 -19.88
N ALA A 132 11.88 -4.81 -19.80
CA ALA A 132 10.51 -5.22 -19.48
C ALA A 132 10.12 -4.78 -18.06
N VAL A 133 11.03 -4.90 -17.08
CA VAL A 133 10.79 -4.42 -15.71
C VAL A 133 10.49 -2.92 -15.70
N ARG A 134 11.28 -2.10 -16.41
CA ARG A 134 11.05 -0.64 -16.48
C ARG A 134 9.77 -0.28 -17.22
N ALA A 135 9.48 -0.93 -18.35
CA ALA A 135 8.25 -0.73 -19.11
C ALA A 135 6.99 -1.11 -18.31
N ASN A 136 7.06 -2.23 -17.58
CA ASN A 136 5.98 -2.69 -16.72
C ASN A 136 5.81 -1.79 -15.50
N ALA A 137 6.89 -1.24 -14.94
CA ALA A 137 6.81 -0.27 -13.85
C ALA A 137 6.13 1.02 -14.29
N ALA A 138 6.47 1.55 -15.47
CA ALA A 138 5.81 2.73 -16.04
C ALA A 138 4.32 2.46 -16.34
N SER A 139 4.01 1.25 -16.84
CA SER A 139 2.63 0.82 -17.09
C SER A 139 1.84 0.71 -15.79
N LEU A 140 2.46 0.19 -14.72
CA LEU A 140 1.85 0.10 -13.38
C LEU A 140 1.58 1.48 -12.77
N GLU A 141 2.49 2.44 -12.92
CA GLU A 141 2.30 3.83 -12.49
C GLU A 141 1.17 4.52 -13.28
N SER A 142 1.01 4.20 -14.57
CA SER A 142 -0.11 4.68 -15.38
C SER A 142 -1.46 4.08 -14.96
N LEU A 143 -1.47 2.84 -14.46
CA LEU A 143 -2.69 2.17 -13.99
C LEU A 143 -3.12 2.67 -12.61
N VAL A 144 -2.15 2.89 -11.72
CA VAL A 144 -2.38 3.35 -10.35
C VAL A 144 -1.50 4.59 -10.12
N PRO A 145 -2.01 5.80 -10.35
CA PRO A 145 -1.22 7.01 -10.17
C PRO A 145 -0.75 7.12 -8.72
N GLY A 146 0.54 7.42 -8.54
CA GLY A 146 1.18 7.48 -7.21
C GLY A 146 1.81 6.17 -6.74
N LEU A 147 1.58 5.06 -7.45
CA LEU A 147 2.24 3.78 -7.17
C LEU A 147 3.67 3.76 -7.73
N ALA A 148 4.57 4.52 -7.10
CA ALA A 148 5.99 4.41 -7.37
C ALA A 148 6.56 3.18 -6.64
N PRO A 149 7.41 2.36 -7.28
CA PRO A 149 8.14 1.31 -6.58
C PRO A 149 8.91 1.90 -5.40
N ASN A 150 8.74 1.32 -4.22
CA ASN A 150 9.39 1.78 -3.00
C ASN A 150 9.86 0.56 -2.20
N LEU A 151 11.17 0.51 -1.91
CA LEU A 151 11.82 -0.63 -1.25
C LEU A 151 11.64 -0.64 0.27
N ASP A 152 11.26 0.49 0.89
CA ASP A 152 10.99 0.57 2.33
C ASP A 152 9.72 -0.22 2.69
N LYS A 153 8.74 -0.27 1.77
CA LYS A 153 7.44 -0.91 2.00
C LYS A 153 7.42 -2.38 1.58
N MET A 154 8.20 -2.74 0.56
CA MET A 154 8.19 -4.08 -0.01
C MET A 154 9.54 -4.42 -0.65
N LYS A 155 9.96 -5.68 -0.47
CA LYS A 155 11.25 -6.18 -0.95
C LYS A 155 11.32 -6.14 -2.49
N ALA A 156 12.52 -5.89 -3.03
CA ALA A 156 12.77 -5.85 -4.48
C ALA A 156 12.32 -7.15 -5.20
N SER A 157 12.47 -8.30 -4.55
CA SER A 157 12.01 -9.60 -5.08
C SER A 157 10.50 -9.66 -5.31
N ASP A 158 9.73 -9.03 -4.44
CA ASP A 158 8.26 -9.07 -4.54
C ASP A 158 7.76 -8.04 -5.55
N TRP A 159 8.40 -6.88 -5.63
CA TRP A 159 8.21 -5.95 -6.75
C TRP A 159 8.49 -6.62 -8.10
N ALA A 160 9.59 -7.36 -8.22
CA ALA A 160 9.91 -8.09 -9.45
C ALA A 160 8.85 -9.16 -9.80
N LYS A 161 8.23 -9.81 -8.80
CA LYS A 161 7.09 -10.73 -9.03
C LYS A 161 5.86 -10.00 -9.55
N LEU A 162 5.52 -8.83 -9.00
CA LEU A 162 4.40 -8.01 -9.49
C LEU A 162 4.63 -7.54 -10.92
N LEU A 163 5.84 -7.08 -11.23
CA LEU A 163 6.20 -6.58 -12.56
C LEU A 163 6.31 -7.70 -13.60
N LYS A 164 6.51 -8.95 -13.18
CA LYS A 164 6.46 -10.12 -14.07
C LYS A 164 5.05 -10.41 -14.56
N ASP A 165 4.03 -10.17 -13.73
CA ASP A 165 2.64 -10.50 -14.01
C ASP A 165 1.74 -9.28 -13.79
N THR A 166 1.88 -8.28 -14.68
CA THR A 166 1.10 -7.05 -14.63
C THR A 166 -0.40 -7.30 -14.86
N SER A 167 -0.75 -8.32 -15.64
CA SER A 167 -2.14 -8.73 -15.88
C SER A 167 -2.84 -9.14 -14.58
N ARG A 168 -2.17 -9.90 -13.73
CA ARG A 168 -2.69 -10.24 -12.40
C ARG A 168 -2.87 -8.99 -11.53
N VAL A 169 -1.93 -8.06 -11.55
CA VAL A 169 -2.04 -6.81 -10.79
C VAL A 169 -3.26 -6.01 -11.22
N VAL A 170 -3.51 -5.88 -12.52
CA VAL A 170 -4.72 -5.24 -13.07
C VAL A 170 -5.98 -5.94 -12.57
N ALA A 171 -6.02 -7.27 -12.62
CA ALA A 171 -7.16 -8.04 -12.11
C ALA A 171 -7.40 -7.79 -10.62
N THR A 172 -6.34 -7.73 -9.80
CA THR A 172 -6.44 -7.40 -8.37
C THR A 172 -6.95 -5.98 -8.14
N VAL A 173 -6.50 -4.99 -8.91
CA VAL A 173 -6.98 -3.59 -8.80
C VAL A 173 -8.45 -3.49 -9.19
N ILE A 174 -8.88 -4.16 -10.26
CA ILE A 174 -10.29 -4.22 -10.67
C ILE A 174 -11.15 -4.87 -9.59
N ALA A 175 -10.68 -5.99 -9.03
CA ALA A 175 -11.36 -6.71 -7.96
C ALA A 175 -11.53 -5.82 -6.71
N LEU A 176 -10.47 -5.11 -6.30
CA LEU A 176 -10.52 -4.12 -5.22
C LEU A 176 -11.49 -2.98 -5.53
N ARG A 177 -11.52 -2.47 -6.77
CA ARG A 177 -12.43 -1.39 -7.16
C ARG A 177 -13.89 -1.81 -7.12
N GLY A 178 -14.18 -3.05 -7.51
CA GLY A 178 -15.52 -3.63 -7.38
C GLY A 178 -15.93 -3.81 -5.92
N ALA A 179 -15.01 -4.23 -5.06
CA ALA A 179 -15.28 -4.46 -3.64
C ALA A 179 -15.35 -3.16 -2.82
N LEU A 180 -14.55 -2.14 -3.15
CA LEU A 180 -14.41 -0.87 -2.44
C LEU A 180 -14.61 0.32 -3.40
N PRO A 181 -15.84 0.58 -3.85
CA PRO A 181 -16.11 1.60 -4.86
C PRO A 181 -15.83 3.03 -4.37
N SER A 182 -15.94 3.29 -3.06
CA SER A 182 -15.77 4.62 -2.48
C SER A 182 -14.34 4.91 -2.04
N ALA A 183 -13.47 3.90 -1.95
CA ALA A 183 -12.09 4.06 -1.49
C ALA A 183 -11.16 4.60 -2.59
N ASP A 184 -10.20 5.43 -2.19
CA ASP A 184 -9.02 5.78 -2.99
C ASP A 184 -8.01 4.64 -2.97
N LEU A 185 -8.08 3.80 -4.01
CA LEU A 185 -7.18 2.66 -4.18
C LEU A 185 -5.72 3.08 -4.36
N GLY A 186 -5.46 4.25 -4.96
CA GLY A 186 -4.10 4.75 -5.18
C GLY A 186 -3.41 5.00 -3.84
N ALA A 187 -4.08 5.72 -2.95
CA ALA A 187 -3.60 5.95 -1.60
C ALA A 187 -3.47 4.64 -0.78
N MET A 188 -4.47 3.77 -0.87
CA MET A 188 -4.51 2.50 -0.14
C MET A 188 -3.36 1.56 -0.56
N ILE A 189 -3.16 1.35 -1.86
CA ILE A 189 -2.10 0.49 -2.41
C ILE A 189 -0.72 1.12 -2.18
N SER A 190 -0.61 2.45 -2.28
CA SER A 190 0.64 3.15 -1.98
C SER A 190 1.08 2.93 -0.53
N ARG A 191 0.14 2.78 0.42
CA ARG A 191 0.45 2.46 1.82
C ARG A 191 0.89 1.01 1.99
N GLN A 192 0.16 0.07 1.38
CA GLN A 192 0.45 -1.36 1.49
C GLN A 192 0.51 -2.05 0.11
N PRO A 193 1.65 -1.95 -0.61
CA PRO A 193 1.77 -2.52 -1.96
C PRO A 193 1.70 -4.06 -1.97
N ARG A 194 1.89 -4.71 -0.82
CA ARG A 194 1.78 -6.17 -0.65
C ARG A 194 0.38 -6.70 -0.95
N LEU A 195 -0.66 -5.86 -0.88
CA LEU A 195 -2.02 -6.24 -1.25
C LEU A 195 -2.10 -6.75 -2.70
N LEU A 196 -1.26 -6.23 -3.59
CA LEU A 196 -1.21 -6.64 -5.00
C LEU A 196 -0.69 -8.07 -5.21
N LEU A 197 0.01 -8.64 -4.22
CA LEU A 197 0.53 -10.02 -4.28
C LEU A 197 -0.55 -11.06 -3.95
N ARG A 198 -1.69 -10.64 -3.40
CA ARG A 198 -2.78 -11.53 -3.01
C ARG A 198 -3.51 -12.04 -4.26
N GLU A 199 -4.26 -13.13 -4.08
CA GLU A 199 -5.12 -13.65 -5.14
C GLU A 199 -6.41 -12.81 -5.18
N PRO A 200 -6.87 -12.34 -6.35
CA PRO A 200 -7.99 -11.41 -6.45
C PRO A 200 -9.30 -11.95 -5.88
N GLY A 201 -9.59 -13.25 -6.02
CA GLY A 201 -10.78 -13.88 -5.45
C GLY A 201 -10.78 -13.98 -3.92
N ALA A 202 -9.64 -14.35 -3.33
CA ALA A 202 -9.45 -14.35 -1.89
C ALA A 202 -9.57 -12.94 -1.31
N LEU A 203 -9.06 -11.94 -2.03
CA LEU A 203 -9.12 -10.54 -1.61
C LEU A 203 -10.55 -9.99 -1.58
N THR A 204 -11.37 -10.32 -2.59
CA THR A 204 -12.78 -9.88 -2.61
C THR A 204 -13.61 -10.57 -1.54
N GLU A 205 -13.35 -11.84 -1.28
CA GLU A 205 -14.00 -12.61 -0.24
C GLU A 205 -13.66 -12.08 1.17
N ASP A 206 -12.39 -11.77 1.42
CA ASP A 206 -11.94 -11.14 2.65
C ASP A 206 -12.61 -9.78 2.89
N VAL A 207 -12.63 -8.91 1.86
CA VAL A 207 -13.30 -7.61 1.95
C VAL A 207 -14.80 -7.79 2.24
N ARG A 208 -15.45 -8.79 1.65
CA ARG A 208 -16.85 -9.11 1.91
C ARG A 208 -17.08 -9.52 3.36
N GLN A 209 -16.22 -10.37 3.92
CA GLN A 209 -16.29 -10.78 5.33
C GLN A 209 -16.06 -9.60 6.26
N VAL A 210 -15.04 -8.78 5.99
CA VAL A 210 -14.77 -7.56 6.75
C VAL A 210 -15.95 -6.59 6.72
N LYS A 211 -16.59 -6.39 5.56
CA LYS A 211 -17.80 -5.57 5.47
C LYS A 211 -18.97 -6.13 6.29
N ALA A 212 -19.10 -7.45 6.38
CA ALA A 212 -20.10 -8.07 7.24
C ALA A 212 -19.80 -7.83 8.73
N LEU A 213 -18.54 -7.96 9.13
CA LEU A 213 -18.08 -7.66 10.51
C LEU A 213 -18.28 -6.18 10.86
N LEU A 214 -18.03 -5.28 9.90
CA LEU A 214 -18.19 -3.84 10.04
C LEU A 214 -19.57 -3.31 9.61
N SER A 215 -20.59 -4.17 9.54
CA SER A 215 -21.95 -3.79 9.09
C SER A 215 -22.61 -2.69 9.91
N ARG A 216 -22.15 -2.46 11.15
CA ARG A 216 -22.61 -1.37 12.03
C ARG A 216 -21.99 -0.01 11.70
N CYS A 217 -20.91 0.03 10.92
CA CYS A 217 -20.21 1.25 10.54
C CYS A 217 -20.72 1.77 9.18
N PRO A 218 -21.07 3.06 9.05
CA PRO A 218 -21.61 3.61 7.80
C PRO A 218 -20.56 3.72 6.69
N ASN A 219 -19.28 3.95 7.03
CA ASN A 219 -18.21 4.26 6.08
C ASN A 219 -17.06 3.25 6.15
N VAL A 220 -17.35 1.97 5.91
CA VAL A 220 -16.35 0.89 5.96
C VAL A 220 -15.20 1.12 4.98
N ASP A 221 -15.50 1.58 3.77
CA ASP A 221 -14.50 1.82 2.72
C ASP A 221 -13.44 2.86 3.15
N ALA A 222 -13.84 3.90 3.89
CA ALA A 222 -12.91 4.92 4.40
C ALA A 222 -11.99 4.38 5.49
N ILE A 223 -12.49 3.50 6.36
CA ILE A 223 -11.69 2.83 7.40
C ILE A 223 -10.63 1.95 6.74
N LEU A 224 -11.01 1.17 5.73
CA LEU A 224 -10.09 0.28 5.00
C LEU A 224 -9.07 1.04 4.14
N GLN A 225 -9.47 2.18 3.56
CA GLN A 225 -8.54 3.07 2.88
C GLN A 225 -7.46 3.59 3.85
N GLU A 226 -7.85 3.93 5.08
CA GLU A 226 -6.93 4.45 6.07
C GLU A 226 -5.99 3.37 6.65
N VAL A 227 -6.52 2.18 6.94
CA VAL A 227 -5.74 1.05 7.48
C VAL A 227 -5.95 -0.18 6.60
N PRO A 228 -5.13 -0.36 5.56
CA PRO A 228 -5.32 -1.44 4.59
C PRO A 228 -5.04 -2.84 5.17
N ASP A 229 -4.30 -2.92 6.29
CA ASP A 229 -4.03 -4.18 7.00
C ASP A 229 -5.34 -4.86 7.47
N LEU A 230 -6.39 -4.06 7.77
CA LEU A 230 -7.70 -4.55 8.18
C LEU A 230 -8.50 -5.29 7.09
N ILE A 231 -7.98 -5.39 5.86
CA ILE A 231 -8.62 -6.18 4.81
C ILE A 231 -8.65 -7.66 5.21
N SER A 232 -7.71 -8.15 6.02
CA SER A 232 -7.75 -9.52 6.55
C SER A 232 -8.77 -9.63 7.69
N PRO A 233 -9.80 -10.50 7.61
CA PRO A 233 -10.83 -10.60 8.65
C PRO A 233 -10.25 -11.00 10.01
N ARG A 234 -9.22 -11.85 10.01
CA ARG A 234 -8.52 -12.26 11.24
C ARG A 234 -7.82 -11.09 11.92
N GLU A 235 -7.13 -10.25 11.15
CA GLU A 235 -6.42 -9.07 11.69
C GLU A 235 -7.41 -8.04 12.24
N LEU A 236 -8.56 -7.88 11.56
CA LEU A 236 -9.63 -7.02 12.06
C LEU A 236 -10.21 -7.52 13.39
N GLU A 237 -10.51 -8.81 13.52
CA GLU A 237 -11.02 -9.37 14.77
C GLU A 237 -10.03 -9.18 15.93
N GLN A 238 -8.74 -9.41 15.68
CA GLN A 238 -7.66 -9.16 16.64
C GLN A 238 -7.57 -7.67 17.02
N ALA A 239 -7.62 -6.77 16.03
CA ALA A 239 -7.62 -5.33 16.27
C ALA A 239 -8.82 -4.88 17.11
N LEU A 240 -10.02 -5.42 16.85
CA LEU A 240 -11.23 -5.14 17.63
C LEU A 240 -11.14 -5.71 19.06
N ALA A 241 -10.55 -6.89 19.24
CA ALA A 241 -10.31 -7.45 20.57
C ALA A 241 -9.33 -6.57 21.37
N ASN A 242 -8.26 -6.11 20.73
CA ASN A 242 -7.29 -5.20 21.34
C ASN A 242 -7.93 -3.86 21.72
N LEU A 243 -8.76 -3.29 20.84
CA LEU A 243 -9.51 -2.05 21.15
C LEU A 243 -10.43 -2.23 22.35
N ARG A 244 -11.19 -3.32 22.43
CA ARG A 244 -12.06 -3.60 23.59
C ARG A 244 -11.28 -3.77 24.88
N ARG A 245 -10.07 -4.35 24.81
CA ARG A 245 -9.18 -4.50 25.96
C ARG A 245 -8.62 -3.15 26.44
N CYS A 246 -8.19 -2.30 25.51
CA CYS A 246 -7.64 -0.98 25.82
C CYS A 246 -8.71 0.04 26.26
N PHE A 247 -9.94 -0.06 25.72
CA PHE A 247 -11.04 0.88 25.97
C PHE A 247 -12.32 0.15 26.40
N PRO A 248 -12.37 -0.46 27.59
CA PRO A 248 -13.50 -1.29 28.03
C PRO A 248 -14.81 -0.52 28.24
N LYS A 249 -14.76 0.82 28.35
CA LYS A 249 -15.93 1.67 28.58
C LYS A 249 -16.55 2.22 27.29
N GLU A 250 -15.88 2.06 26.15
CA GLU A 250 -16.26 2.67 24.88
C GLU A 250 -16.58 1.59 23.84
N ASP A 251 -17.48 1.89 22.89
CA ASP A 251 -17.76 0.95 21.79
C ASP A 251 -16.57 0.98 20.80
N ALA A 252 -15.85 -0.13 20.71
CA ALA A 252 -14.70 -0.28 19.80
C ALA A 252 -15.03 0.07 18.35
N MET A 253 -16.27 -0.18 17.90
CA MET A 253 -16.70 0.15 16.53
C MET A 253 -16.85 1.66 16.34
N ALA A 254 -17.36 2.37 17.35
CA ALA A 254 -17.48 3.82 17.33
C ALA A 254 -16.10 4.48 17.36
N LEU A 255 -15.17 3.95 18.15
CA LEU A 255 -13.78 4.39 18.18
C LEU A 255 -13.09 4.22 16.84
N LEU A 256 -13.23 3.05 16.23
CA LEU A 256 -12.64 2.76 14.92
C LEU A 256 -13.18 3.69 13.83
N GLN A 257 -14.47 4.02 13.88
CA GLN A 257 -15.09 4.97 12.96
C GLN A 257 -14.60 6.41 13.18
N ALA A 258 -14.44 6.83 14.43
CA ALA A 258 -14.00 8.19 14.76
C ALA A 258 -12.53 8.41 14.39
N ASN A 259 -11.67 7.42 14.64
CA ASN A 259 -10.25 7.51 14.36
C ASN A 259 -9.65 6.15 13.97
N PRO A 260 -9.61 5.78 12.69
CA PRO A 260 -9.04 4.50 12.26
C PRO A 260 -7.53 4.40 12.51
N SER A 261 -6.82 5.54 12.58
CA SER A 261 -5.38 5.57 12.82
C SER A 261 -4.97 5.11 14.22
N ILE A 262 -5.92 5.04 15.17
CA ILE A 262 -5.69 4.58 16.54
C ILE A 262 -5.06 3.18 16.58
N LEU A 263 -5.39 2.34 15.60
CA LEU A 263 -4.87 0.97 15.51
C LEU A 263 -3.37 0.91 15.24
N ARG A 264 -2.81 1.92 14.55
CA ARG A 264 -1.36 1.99 14.32
C ARG A 264 -0.59 2.27 15.61
N ASN A 265 -1.21 2.98 16.55
CA ASN A 265 -0.60 3.30 17.84
C ASN A 265 -0.71 2.12 18.82
N ILE A 266 -1.80 1.35 18.75
CA ILE A 266 -2.05 0.22 19.67
C ILE A 266 -1.34 -1.05 19.19
N GLY A 267 -1.24 -1.26 17.87
CA GLY A 267 -0.68 -2.48 17.27
C GLY A 267 0.86 -2.58 17.33
N GLY A 268 1.57 -1.51 17.69
CA GLY A 268 3.04 -1.51 17.72
C GLY A 268 3.68 -2.26 18.89
N GLU A 269 2.99 -2.37 20.03
CA GLU A 269 3.58 -2.93 21.27
C GLU A 269 2.95 -4.26 21.70
N VAL A 270 1.75 -4.58 21.23
CA VAL A 270 0.97 -5.71 21.78
C VAL A 270 1.35 -7.08 21.19
N ASP A 271 2.10 -7.11 20.09
CA ASP A 271 2.42 -8.37 19.37
C ASP A 271 3.76 -9.01 19.78
N LEU A 272 4.44 -8.51 20.82
CA LEU A 272 5.72 -9.06 21.28
C LEU A 272 5.63 -10.05 22.46
N GLU A 273 4.45 -10.20 23.10
CA GLU A 273 4.30 -11.09 24.28
C GLU A 273 3.39 -12.30 24.04
N ALA A 274 2.79 -12.45 22.86
CA ALA A 274 1.90 -13.57 22.54
C ALA A 274 2.59 -14.69 21.73
N ASP A 275 3.91 -14.63 21.57
CA ASP A 275 4.69 -15.74 21.05
C ASP A 275 5.08 -16.66 22.23
N PRO A 276 4.43 -17.83 22.42
CA PRO A 276 4.72 -18.73 23.55
C PRO A 276 6.15 -19.26 23.55
N SER A 277 6.90 -19.02 22.46
CA SER A 277 8.32 -19.36 22.31
C SER A 277 9.25 -18.66 23.31
N TYR A 278 8.82 -17.59 24.00
CA TYR A 278 9.62 -16.92 25.03
C TYR A 278 9.38 -17.41 26.46
N GLY A 279 8.43 -18.33 26.69
CA GLY A 279 8.10 -18.85 28.03
C GLY A 279 8.74 -20.18 28.42
N GLU A 280 9.34 -20.93 27.49
CA GLU A 280 9.81 -22.31 27.75
C GLU A 280 11.29 -22.44 28.12
N MET A 281 12.05 -21.35 28.25
CA MET A 281 13.43 -21.45 28.73
C MET A 281 13.50 -21.12 30.22
N THR A 282 14.04 -22.06 31.01
CA THR A 282 14.66 -21.89 32.35
C THR A 282 13.87 -22.14 33.64
N THR A 283 13.06 -23.20 33.74
CA THR A 283 12.83 -23.85 35.04
C THR A 283 12.93 -25.38 34.98
N ALA A 284 14.12 -25.90 34.68
CA ALA A 284 14.49 -27.26 35.04
C ALA A 284 15.45 -27.19 36.24
N GLY A 285 14.92 -27.55 37.41
CA GLY A 285 15.66 -27.81 38.65
C GLY A 285 15.47 -29.26 39.05
#